data_AF-A0A8C6ZYA4-F1
#
_entry.id   AF-A0A8C6ZYA4-F1
#
_cell.length_a   1.000
_cell.length_b   1.000
_cell.length_c   1.000
_cell.angle_alpha   90.00
_cell.angle_beta   90.00
_cell.angle_gamma   90.00
#
_symmetry.space_group_name_H-M   'P 1'
#
loop_
_entity.id
_entity.type
_entity.pdbx_description
1 polymer ?
#
loop_
_entity_poly.entity_id
_entity_poly.type
_entity_poly.pdbx_seq_one_letter_code
_entity_poly.pdbx_strand_id
1 'polypeptide(L)'
;MGSAHSLPAEMRALADKTGFTSDQIEHLHRRFKQLSNDKPTLRKEHFDSVPDLEFNPIRCKIVQAFFDRRNLRQEEDGLADEINFEDFLTIMSYFRPIEPDMDEEQLQRFRTNKLKFLFHMYDSDHDGIITLQEYRKVVEELLSGNPHLEKGAARSIADGAMLEAASICVGQMVGPNQVYEGITFDDFLKIWRGIDIETKMHVRFLNMEPIAHCC
;
A
#
# COMPACT_ATOMS: atom_id res chain seq x y z
N MET A 1 -34.12 8.76 28.48
CA MET A 1 -34.18 7.71 27.46
C MET A 1 -33.09 8.00 26.44
N GLY A 2 -31.92 7.37 26.59
CA GLY A 2 -30.82 7.50 25.64
C GLY A 2 -30.93 6.38 24.62
N SER A 3 -31.28 6.69 23.38
CA SER A 3 -31.28 5.72 22.30
C SER A 3 -29.82 5.44 21.96
N ALA A 4 -29.30 4.30 22.43
CA ALA A 4 -28.04 3.77 21.93
C ALA A 4 -28.27 3.45 20.45
N HIS A 5 -27.78 4.32 19.56
CA HIS A 5 -27.74 4.05 18.13
C HIS A 5 -26.87 2.81 17.93
N SER A 6 -27.51 1.64 17.83
CA SER A 6 -26.86 0.43 17.36
C SER A 6 -26.35 0.71 15.95
N LEU A 7 -25.06 0.56 15.74
CA LEU A 7 -24.45 0.63 14.42
C LEU A 7 -25.18 -0.34 13.47
N PRO A 8 -25.50 0.06 12.22
CA PRO A 8 -26.01 -0.85 11.22
C PRO A 8 -25.14 -2.11 11.13
N ALA A 9 -25.74 -3.29 10.99
CA ALA A 9 -25.02 -4.57 11.01
C ALA A 9 -23.86 -4.61 9.98
N GLU A 10 -24.06 -3.96 8.84
CA GLU A 10 -23.04 -3.80 7.79
C GLU A 10 -21.84 -2.97 8.27
N MET A 11 -22.05 -1.88 9.01
CA MET A 11 -20.96 -1.06 9.55
C MET A 11 -20.14 -1.82 10.59
N ARG A 12 -20.77 -2.68 11.39
CA ARG A 12 -20.06 -3.54 12.35
C ARG A 12 -19.21 -4.58 11.63
N ALA A 13 -19.76 -5.24 10.60
CA ALA A 13 -18.98 -6.20 9.80
C ALA A 13 -17.76 -5.54 9.12
N LEU A 14 -17.92 -4.33 8.60
CA LEU A 14 -16.82 -3.56 8.02
C LEU A 14 -15.77 -3.17 9.08
N ALA A 15 -16.20 -2.75 10.27
CA ALA A 15 -15.31 -2.45 11.38
C ALA A 15 -14.50 -3.68 11.81
N ASP A 16 -15.14 -4.84 11.96
CA ASP A 16 -14.46 -6.08 12.35
C ASP A 16 -13.45 -6.54 11.29
N LYS A 17 -13.77 -6.37 9.99
CA LYS A 17 -12.90 -6.79 8.88
C LYS A 17 -11.68 -5.88 8.69
N THR A 18 -11.87 -4.58 8.89
CA THR A 18 -10.89 -3.54 8.52
C THR A 18 -10.16 -2.98 9.73
N GLY A 19 -10.73 -3.12 10.93
CA GLY A 19 -10.31 -2.52 12.20
C GLY A 19 -10.58 -1.01 12.28
N PHE A 20 -11.38 -0.45 11.38
CA PHE A 20 -11.79 0.95 11.52
C PHE A 20 -12.90 1.12 12.55
N THR A 21 -12.84 2.22 13.30
CA THR A 21 -13.97 2.68 14.11
C THR A 21 -15.11 3.15 13.19
N SER A 22 -16.33 3.21 13.73
CA SER A 22 -17.50 3.66 12.96
C SER A 22 -17.36 5.08 12.44
N ASP A 23 -16.77 5.97 13.23
CA ASP A 23 -16.52 7.35 12.82
C ASP A 23 -15.52 7.39 11.67
N GLN A 24 -14.45 6.60 11.71
CA GLN A 24 -13.49 6.48 10.60
C GLN A 24 -14.15 5.93 9.33
N ILE A 25 -15.01 4.92 9.46
CA ILE A 25 -15.77 4.36 8.33
C ILE A 25 -16.67 5.43 7.71
N GLU A 26 -17.35 6.25 8.52
CA GLU A 26 -18.20 7.33 8.00
C GLU A 26 -17.39 8.39 7.24
N HIS A 27 -16.25 8.81 7.79
CA HIS A 27 -15.35 9.76 7.13
C HIS A 27 -14.82 9.20 5.79
N LEU A 28 -14.40 7.93 5.77
CA LEU A 28 -13.95 7.25 4.57
C LEU A 28 -15.08 7.08 3.55
N HIS A 29 -16.31 6.81 4.00
CA HIS A 29 -17.48 6.72 3.12
C HIS A 29 -17.79 8.08 2.46
N ARG A 30 -17.73 9.18 3.22
CA ARG A 30 -17.88 10.53 2.68
C ARG A 30 -16.81 10.84 1.64
N ARG A 31 -15.55 10.47 1.89
CA ARG A 31 -14.45 10.63 0.94
C ARG A 31 -14.63 9.78 -0.32
N PHE A 32 -15.07 8.53 -0.16
CA PHE A 32 -15.38 7.62 -1.26
C PHE A 32 -16.45 8.22 -2.18
N LYS A 33 -17.56 8.71 -1.60
CA LYS A 33 -18.65 9.38 -2.31
C LYS A 33 -18.19 10.62 -3.09
N GLN A 34 -17.34 11.44 -2.49
CA GLN A 34 -16.74 12.60 -3.16
C GLN A 34 -15.89 12.18 -4.36
N LEU A 35 -15.05 11.16 -4.19
CA LEU A 35 -14.18 10.67 -5.26
C LEU A 35 -14.97 9.98 -6.37
N SER A 36 -16.03 9.24 -6.03
CA SER A 36 -16.85 8.49 -6.99
C SER A 36 -17.91 9.35 -7.70
N ASN A 37 -18.04 10.63 -7.33
CA ASN A 37 -19.17 11.48 -7.74
C ASN A 37 -20.51 10.81 -7.43
N ASP A 38 -20.67 10.37 -6.18
CA ASP A 38 -21.85 9.67 -5.64
C ASP A 38 -22.17 8.29 -6.23
N LYS A 39 -21.34 7.78 -7.16
CA LYS A 39 -21.47 6.43 -7.72
C LYS A 39 -21.15 5.34 -6.67
N PRO A 40 -21.71 4.13 -6.81
CA PRO A 40 -21.45 3.02 -5.90
C PRO A 40 -20.03 2.43 -6.01
N THR A 41 -19.33 2.70 -7.11
CA THR A 41 -17.99 2.17 -7.39
C THR A 41 -17.01 3.26 -7.85
N LEU A 42 -15.72 2.99 -7.69
CA LEU A 42 -14.61 3.81 -8.17
C LEU A 42 -13.95 3.16 -9.39
N ARG A 43 -13.59 4.00 -10.37
CA ARG A 43 -12.77 3.66 -11.54
C ARG A 43 -11.44 4.40 -11.48
N LYS A 44 -10.44 3.94 -12.24
CA LYS A 44 -9.10 4.55 -12.29
C LYS A 44 -9.14 6.05 -12.61
N GLU A 45 -9.99 6.45 -13.55
CA GLU A 45 -10.21 7.85 -13.97
C GLU A 45 -10.68 8.77 -12.82
N HIS A 46 -11.37 8.25 -11.80
CA HIS A 46 -11.79 9.06 -10.67
C HIS A 46 -10.59 9.60 -9.87
N PHE A 47 -9.44 8.91 -9.89
CA PHE A 47 -8.20 9.36 -9.24
C PHE A 47 -7.50 10.49 -10.01
N ASP A 48 -7.92 10.84 -11.23
CA ASP A 48 -7.43 12.02 -11.95
C ASP A 48 -7.87 13.32 -11.27
N SER A 49 -8.97 13.27 -10.51
CA SER A 49 -9.49 14.42 -9.78
C SER A 49 -8.77 14.71 -8.45
N VAL A 50 -7.77 13.91 -8.06
CA VAL A 50 -7.04 14.05 -6.80
C VAL A 50 -5.80 14.94 -7.01
N PRO A 51 -5.79 16.21 -6.55
CA PRO A 51 -4.71 17.13 -6.86
C PRO A 51 -3.36 16.69 -6.29
N ASP A 52 -3.37 16.10 -5.09
CA ASP A 52 -2.16 15.59 -4.43
C ASP A 52 -1.49 14.44 -5.19
N LEU A 53 -2.22 13.78 -6.10
CA LEU A 53 -1.67 12.73 -6.96
C LEU A 53 -1.12 13.26 -8.28
N GLU A 54 -1.53 14.45 -8.73
CA GLU A 54 -1.24 14.96 -10.08
C GLU A 54 0.26 14.99 -10.40
N PHE A 55 1.07 15.47 -9.46
CA PHE A 55 2.53 15.56 -9.60
C PHE A 55 3.28 14.48 -8.82
N ASN A 56 2.59 13.45 -8.34
CA ASN A 56 3.21 12.37 -7.60
C ASN A 56 3.91 11.41 -8.59
N PRO A 57 5.24 11.23 -8.52
CA PRO A 57 5.97 10.41 -9.50
C PRO A 57 5.55 8.93 -9.54
N ILE A 58 5.03 8.41 -8.42
CA ILE A 58 4.53 7.03 -8.31
C ILE A 58 3.00 6.96 -8.38
N ARG A 59 2.34 8.01 -8.88
CA ARG A 59 0.88 8.07 -9.06
C ARG A 59 0.32 6.81 -9.69
N CYS A 60 0.89 6.38 -10.82
CA CYS A 60 0.40 5.22 -11.56
C CYS A 60 0.42 3.95 -10.69
N LYS A 61 1.46 3.75 -9.89
CA LYS A 61 1.59 2.61 -8.97
C LYS A 61 0.60 2.69 -7.82
N ILE A 62 0.41 3.88 -7.24
CA ILE A 62 -0.59 4.09 -6.18
C ILE A 62 -1.98 3.75 -6.71
N VAL A 63 -2.37 4.30 -7.86
CA VAL A 63 -3.68 4.02 -8.47
C VAL A 63 -3.80 2.54 -8.80
N GLN A 64 -2.80 1.93 -9.44
CA GLN A 64 -2.82 0.50 -9.77
C GLN A 64 -3.01 -0.38 -8.53
N ALA A 65 -2.38 -0.04 -7.40
CA ALA A 65 -2.49 -0.80 -6.15
C ALA A 65 -3.92 -0.87 -5.59
N PHE A 66 -4.76 0.15 -5.84
CA PHE A 66 -6.18 0.13 -5.46
C PHE A 66 -6.99 -0.89 -6.27
N PHE A 67 -6.56 -1.21 -7.49
CA PHE A 67 -7.26 -2.10 -8.40
C PHE A 67 -6.60 -3.48 -8.52
N ASP A 68 -5.44 -3.69 -7.89
CA ASP A 68 -4.79 -5.01 -7.85
C ASP A 68 -5.59 -5.96 -6.96
N ARG A 69 -6.13 -7.03 -7.54
CA ARG A 69 -6.99 -8.00 -6.84
C ARG A 69 -6.26 -8.72 -5.72
N ARG A 70 -4.93 -8.85 -5.79
CA ARG A 70 -4.08 -9.39 -4.72
C ARG A 70 -4.15 -8.53 -3.46
N ASN A 71 -4.37 -7.22 -3.60
CA ASN A 71 -4.55 -6.30 -2.47
C ASN A 71 -5.97 -6.29 -1.91
N LEU A 72 -6.96 -6.70 -2.72
CA LEU A 72 -8.37 -6.76 -2.35
C LEU A 72 -8.76 -8.03 -1.58
N ARG A 73 -7.79 -8.91 -1.27
CA ARG A 73 -8.01 -10.22 -0.65
C ARG A 73 -8.96 -11.11 -1.46
N GLN A 74 -8.93 -10.96 -2.78
CA GLN A 74 -9.65 -11.81 -3.72
C GLN A 74 -8.71 -12.94 -4.19
N GLU A 75 -9.25 -14.11 -4.54
CA GLU A 75 -8.44 -15.26 -4.98
C GLU A 75 -8.02 -15.19 -6.46
N GLU A 76 -8.45 -14.15 -7.18
CA GLU A 76 -8.15 -13.97 -8.60
C GLU A 76 -6.96 -13.01 -8.79
N ASP A 77 -6.06 -13.37 -9.71
CA ASP A 77 -4.98 -12.49 -10.15
C ASP A 77 -5.45 -11.43 -11.16
N GLY A 78 -4.70 -10.33 -11.24
CA GLY A 78 -4.91 -9.25 -12.19
C GLY A 78 -5.59 -8.02 -11.59
N LEU A 79 -6.13 -7.17 -12.47
CA LEU A 79 -6.69 -5.87 -12.10
C LEU A 79 -8.22 -5.90 -12.14
N ALA A 80 -8.84 -5.30 -11.14
CA ALA A 80 -10.25 -4.93 -11.14
C ALA A 80 -10.47 -3.69 -12.02
N ASP A 81 -11.59 -3.65 -12.75
CA ASP A 81 -11.99 -2.47 -13.51
C ASP A 81 -12.61 -1.40 -12.59
N GLU A 82 -13.30 -1.86 -11.55
CA GLU A 82 -13.96 -1.04 -10.55
C GLU A 82 -13.75 -1.62 -9.14
N ILE A 83 -13.77 -0.75 -8.13
CA ILE A 83 -13.78 -1.15 -6.71
C ILE A 83 -14.97 -0.53 -5.98
N ASN A 84 -15.57 -1.29 -5.08
CA ASN A 84 -16.67 -0.79 -4.24
C ASN A 84 -16.13 -0.15 -2.94
N PHE A 85 -17.03 0.25 -2.04
CA PHE A 85 -16.63 0.86 -0.77
C PHE A 85 -15.89 -0.11 0.18
N GLU A 86 -16.27 -1.39 0.21
CA GLU A 86 -15.60 -2.40 1.02
C GLU A 86 -14.17 -2.69 0.53
N ASP A 87 -13.99 -2.74 -0.79
CA ASP A 87 -12.68 -2.84 -1.44
C ASP A 87 -11.81 -1.62 -1.09
N PHE A 88 -12.37 -0.42 -1.19
CA PHE A 88 -11.71 0.82 -0.81
C PHE A 88 -11.28 0.79 0.67
N LEU A 89 -12.16 0.39 1.59
CA LEU A 89 -11.81 0.23 3.00
C LEU A 89 -10.72 -0.82 3.22
N THR A 90 -10.75 -1.92 2.46
CA THR A 90 -9.72 -2.97 2.52
C THR A 90 -8.35 -2.39 2.18
N ILE A 91 -8.24 -1.60 1.10
CA ILE A 91 -6.99 -0.91 0.75
C ILE A 91 -6.57 0.10 1.82
N MET A 92 -7.52 0.91 2.32
CA MET A 92 -7.23 1.89 3.36
C MET A 92 -6.76 1.23 4.67
N SER A 93 -7.18 -0.02 4.95
CA SER A 93 -6.78 -0.75 6.16
C SER A 93 -5.27 -1.00 6.26
N TYR A 94 -4.55 -1.09 5.12
CA TYR A 94 -3.09 -1.23 5.11
C TYR A 94 -2.35 0.02 5.58
N PHE A 95 -3.02 1.18 5.63
CA PHE A 95 -2.43 2.45 6.04
C PHE A 95 -2.83 2.87 7.45
N ARG A 96 -3.50 2.00 8.22
CA ARG A 96 -3.82 2.27 9.62
C ARG A 96 -2.54 2.39 10.45
N PRO A 97 -2.51 3.22 11.49
CA PRO A 97 -1.45 3.16 12.49
C PRO A 97 -1.47 1.81 13.24
N ILE A 98 -0.39 1.48 13.94
CA ILE A 98 -0.43 0.40 14.93
C ILE A 98 -1.35 0.83 16.07
N GLU A 99 -2.18 -0.10 16.52
CA GLU A 99 -2.97 0.06 17.74
C GLU A 99 -2.15 -0.44 18.94
N PRO A 100 -2.10 0.30 20.06
CA PRO A 100 -1.22 0.01 21.19
C PRO A 100 -1.58 -1.28 21.95
N ASP A 101 -2.77 -1.83 21.71
CA ASP A 101 -3.32 -3.04 22.34
C ASP A 101 -3.14 -4.31 21.51
N MET A 102 -2.47 -4.24 20.35
CA MET A 102 -2.19 -5.42 19.52
C MET A 102 -1.21 -6.37 20.21
N ASP A 103 -1.51 -7.66 20.16
CA ASP A 103 -0.55 -8.70 20.55
C ASP A 103 0.55 -8.89 19.48
N GLU A 104 1.59 -9.66 19.83
CA GLU A 104 2.76 -9.87 18.95
C GLU A 104 2.38 -10.56 17.63
N GLU A 105 1.43 -11.48 17.64
CA GLU A 105 0.99 -12.20 16.44
C GLU A 105 0.17 -11.30 15.51
N GLN A 106 -0.72 -10.49 16.09
CA GLN A 106 -1.49 -9.47 15.40
C GLN A 106 -0.58 -8.42 14.77
N LEU A 107 0.43 -7.95 15.51
CA LEU A 107 1.42 -6.99 15.03
C LEU A 107 2.23 -7.58 13.86
N GLN A 108 2.71 -8.82 14.02
CA GLN A 108 3.44 -9.54 12.96
C GLN A 108 2.60 -9.67 11.70
N ARG A 109 1.33 -10.06 11.83
CA ARG A 109 0.39 -10.18 10.69
C ARG A 109 0.10 -8.83 10.06
N PHE A 110 -0.11 -7.79 10.86
CA PHE A 110 -0.36 -6.43 10.39
C PHE A 110 0.84 -5.90 9.59
N ARG A 111 2.04 -6.06 10.13
CA ARG A 111 3.30 -5.72 9.46
C ARG A 111 3.49 -6.49 8.16
N THR A 112 3.26 -7.81 8.18
CA THR A 112 3.38 -8.68 7.00
C THR A 112 2.42 -8.24 5.90
N ASN A 113 1.17 -7.91 6.25
CA ASN A 113 0.16 -7.43 5.29
C ASN A 113 0.55 -6.09 4.65
N LYS A 114 1.13 -5.16 5.40
CA LYS A 114 1.64 -3.89 4.85
C LYS A 114 2.79 -4.11 3.88
N LEU A 115 3.75 -4.94 4.27
CA LEU A 115 4.90 -5.28 3.41
C LEU A 115 4.43 -6.01 2.15
N LYS A 116 3.42 -6.88 2.25
CA LYS A 116 2.84 -7.56 1.10
C LYS A 116 2.16 -6.59 0.14
N PHE A 117 1.41 -5.62 0.66
CA PHE A 117 0.84 -4.55 -0.17
C PHE A 117 1.93 -3.76 -0.90
N LEU A 118 3.01 -3.36 -0.22
CA LEU A 118 4.13 -2.66 -0.85
C LEU A 118 4.84 -3.52 -1.89
N PHE A 119 5.05 -4.80 -1.59
CA PHE A 119 5.64 -5.76 -2.51
C PHE A 119 4.86 -5.80 -3.84
N HIS A 120 3.54 -5.92 -3.77
CA HIS A 120 2.66 -5.90 -4.95
C HIS A 120 2.72 -4.57 -5.73
N MET A 121 3.13 -3.45 -5.12
CA MET A 121 3.34 -2.19 -5.85
C MET A 121 4.64 -2.18 -6.68
N TYR A 122 5.64 -2.97 -6.27
CA TYR A 122 6.90 -3.14 -7.00
C TYR A 122 6.77 -4.19 -8.09
N ASP A 123 6.27 -5.38 -7.73
CA ASP A 123 5.98 -6.53 -8.62
C ASP A 123 4.78 -6.22 -9.53
N SER A 124 5.11 -5.73 -10.72
CA SER A 124 4.16 -5.15 -11.67
C SER A 124 3.62 -6.17 -12.66
N ASP A 125 4.32 -7.28 -12.88
CA ASP A 125 3.91 -8.38 -13.77
C ASP A 125 3.30 -9.60 -13.02
N HIS A 126 3.29 -9.55 -11.69
CA HIS A 126 2.64 -10.51 -10.81
C HIS A 126 3.33 -11.88 -10.74
N ASP A 127 4.62 -11.95 -11.06
CA ASP A 127 5.38 -13.19 -11.00
C ASP A 127 5.89 -13.55 -9.58
N GLY A 128 5.72 -12.63 -8.62
CA GLY A 128 6.14 -12.81 -7.24
C GLY A 128 7.63 -12.54 -6.99
N ILE A 129 8.32 -11.90 -7.94
CA ILE A 129 9.74 -11.56 -7.88
C ILE A 129 9.92 -10.11 -8.33
N ILE A 130 10.45 -9.26 -7.45
CA ILE A 130 10.85 -7.90 -7.85
C ILE A 130 12.18 -7.99 -8.59
N THR A 131 12.13 -7.88 -9.90
CA THR A 131 13.32 -7.89 -10.74
C THR A 131 14.10 -6.57 -10.66
N LEU A 132 15.37 -6.60 -11.09
CA LEU A 132 16.16 -5.37 -11.20
C LEU A 132 15.52 -4.35 -12.15
N GLN A 133 14.87 -4.81 -13.22
CA GLN A 133 14.23 -3.93 -14.19
C GLN A 133 13.03 -3.20 -13.58
N GLU A 134 12.17 -3.90 -12.85
CA GLU A 134 11.03 -3.29 -12.17
C GLU A 134 11.47 -2.32 -11.09
N TYR A 135 12.44 -2.72 -10.26
CA TYR A 135 12.97 -1.85 -9.21
C TYR A 135 13.60 -0.58 -9.80
N ARG A 136 14.43 -0.73 -10.84
CA ARG A 136 15.05 0.40 -11.54
C ARG A 136 14.01 1.35 -12.12
N LYS A 137 12.92 0.84 -12.70
CA LYS A 137 11.82 1.67 -13.21
C LYS A 137 11.21 2.53 -12.10
N VAL A 138 10.98 1.95 -10.91
CA VAL A 138 10.45 2.71 -9.76
C VAL A 138 11.42 3.79 -9.31
N VAL A 139 12.72 3.48 -9.24
CA VAL A 139 13.76 4.44 -8.86
C VAL A 139 13.86 5.57 -9.89
N GLU A 140 13.80 5.26 -11.18
CA GLU A 140 13.78 6.26 -12.26
C GLU A 140 12.55 7.17 -12.16
N GLU A 141 11.35 6.62 -11.90
CA GLU A 141 10.13 7.40 -11.66
C GLU A 141 10.29 8.34 -10.46
N LEU A 142 10.74 7.84 -9.30
CA LEU A 142 10.93 8.63 -8.07
C LEU A 142 11.95 9.76 -8.23
N LEU A 143 12.99 9.53 -9.01
CA LEU A 143 14.09 10.49 -9.20
C LEU A 143 13.88 11.42 -10.41
N SER A 144 12.86 11.18 -11.24
CA SER A 144 12.58 11.93 -12.46
C SER A 144 12.40 13.44 -12.26
N GLY A 145 11.90 13.84 -11.09
CA GLY A 145 11.67 15.25 -10.75
C GLY A 145 12.92 16.00 -10.25
N ASN A 146 14.07 15.33 -10.10
CA ASN A 146 15.26 15.96 -9.54
C ASN A 146 16.23 16.43 -10.65
N PRO A 147 16.36 17.75 -10.87
CA PRO A 147 17.20 18.30 -11.95
C PRO A 147 18.70 18.16 -11.69
N HIS A 148 19.12 17.79 -10.47
CA HIS A 148 20.53 17.64 -10.10
C HIS A 148 21.06 16.21 -10.25
N LEU A 149 20.20 15.25 -10.61
CA LEU A 149 20.62 13.88 -10.83
C LEU A 149 21.17 13.68 -12.25
N GLU A 150 22.37 13.12 -12.32
CA GLU A 150 23.00 12.78 -13.59
C GLU A 150 22.19 11.69 -14.32
N LYS A 151 22.18 11.76 -15.66
CA LYS A 151 21.61 10.71 -16.52
C LYS A 151 22.29 9.38 -16.23
N GLY A 152 21.58 8.47 -15.55
CA GLY A 152 22.10 7.14 -15.17
C GLY A 152 22.39 6.96 -13.68
N ALA A 153 22.30 8.02 -12.86
CA ALA A 153 22.42 7.90 -11.41
C ALA A 153 21.35 6.96 -10.82
N ALA A 154 20.11 7.04 -11.31
CA ALA A 154 19.02 6.13 -10.94
C ALA A 154 19.36 4.65 -11.19
N ARG A 155 20.07 4.34 -12.29
CA ARG A 155 20.52 2.99 -12.60
C ARG A 155 21.57 2.51 -11.61
N SER A 156 22.55 3.36 -11.31
CA SER A 156 23.62 3.04 -10.36
C SER A 156 23.08 2.82 -8.94
N ILE A 157 22.10 3.64 -8.53
CA ILE A 157 21.39 3.48 -7.25
C ILE A 157 20.61 2.16 -7.23
N ALA A 158 19.86 1.88 -8.29
CA ALA A 158 19.07 0.65 -8.39
C ALA A 158 19.96 -0.60 -8.34
N ASP A 159 21.07 -0.61 -9.08
CA ASP A 159 22.01 -1.72 -9.15
C ASP A 159 22.71 -1.93 -7.80
N GLY A 160 23.14 -0.84 -7.15
CA GLY A 160 23.77 -0.90 -5.83
C GLY A 160 22.83 -1.46 -4.75
N ALA A 161 21.58 -0.97 -4.71
CA ALA A 161 20.59 -1.45 -3.75
C ALA A 161 20.19 -2.91 -4.02
N MET A 162 20.12 -3.34 -5.29
CA MET A 162 19.82 -4.74 -5.62
C MET A 162 20.96 -5.68 -5.22
N LEU A 163 22.22 -5.24 -5.35
CA LEU A 163 23.38 -6.00 -4.89
C LEU A 163 23.40 -6.14 -3.36
N GLU A 164 23.05 -5.08 -2.64
CA GLU A 164 22.89 -5.11 -1.18
C GLU A 164 21.77 -6.06 -0.76
N ALA A 165 20.62 -5.99 -1.43
CA ALA A 165 19.51 -6.92 -1.22
C ALA A 165 19.93 -8.38 -1.43
N ALA A 166 20.64 -8.69 -2.52
CA ALA A 166 21.16 -10.03 -2.79
C ALA A 166 22.13 -10.49 -1.67
N SER A 167 23.01 -9.60 -1.19
CA SER A 167 23.93 -9.92 -0.09
C SER A 167 23.20 -10.26 1.22
N ILE A 168 22.12 -9.54 1.53
CA ILE A 168 21.29 -9.78 2.74
C ILE A 168 20.54 -11.10 2.62
N CYS A 169 19.98 -11.37 1.44
CA CYS A 169 19.01 -12.43 1.25
C CYS A 169 19.65 -13.81 1.07
N VAL A 170 20.84 -13.83 0.47
CA VAL A 170 21.47 -15.06 -0.01
C VAL A 170 22.72 -15.46 0.78
N GLY A 171 23.41 -14.51 1.41
CA GLY A 171 24.70 -14.77 2.06
C GLY A 171 25.73 -15.41 1.11
N GLN A 172 26.77 -16.05 1.65
CA GLN A 172 27.79 -16.80 0.87
C GLN A 172 27.24 -18.05 0.15
N MET A 173 25.93 -18.29 0.12
CA MET A 173 25.31 -19.50 -0.41
C MET A 173 24.58 -19.21 -1.72
N VAL A 174 25.38 -18.91 -2.74
CA VAL A 174 25.02 -19.16 -4.14
C VAL A 174 26.12 -20.07 -4.67
N GLY A 175 25.77 -21.32 -4.98
CA GLY A 175 26.69 -22.15 -5.75
C GLY A 175 27.07 -21.39 -7.04
N PRO A 176 28.25 -21.59 -7.63
CA PRO A 176 28.82 -20.75 -8.69
C PRO A 176 27.94 -20.55 -9.96
N ASN A 177 26.79 -21.22 -10.05
CA ASN A 177 25.88 -21.23 -11.19
C ASN A 177 24.47 -20.70 -10.92
N GLN A 178 24.17 -20.21 -9.71
CA GLN A 178 22.83 -19.73 -9.39
C GLN A 178 22.81 -18.19 -9.54
N VAL A 179 21.91 -17.69 -10.37
CA VAL A 179 21.79 -16.24 -10.65
C VAL A 179 20.72 -15.70 -9.72
N TYR A 180 20.99 -14.58 -9.06
CA TYR A 180 19.97 -13.90 -8.28
C TYR A 180 18.93 -13.31 -9.23
N GLU A 181 17.75 -13.94 -9.31
CA GLU A 181 16.70 -13.58 -10.27
C GLU A 181 15.95 -12.30 -9.87
N GLY A 182 15.88 -12.01 -8.56
CA GLY A 182 15.26 -10.81 -8.01
C GLY A 182 14.91 -11.00 -6.53
N ILE A 183 14.18 -10.03 -5.97
CA ILE A 183 13.76 -10.06 -4.57
C ILE A 183 12.42 -10.78 -4.48
N THR A 184 12.39 -11.95 -3.85
CA THR A 184 11.14 -12.65 -3.50
C THR A 184 10.44 -11.96 -2.31
N PHE A 185 9.19 -12.32 -2.00
CA PHE A 185 8.53 -11.75 -0.81
C PHE A 185 9.26 -12.10 0.49
N ASP A 186 9.83 -13.30 0.63
CA ASP A 186 10.61 -13.70 1.80
C ASP A 186 11.90 -12.86 1.93
N ASP A 187 12.53 -12.55 0.81
CA ASP A 187 13.69 -11.66 0.74
C ASP A 187 13.31 -10.22 1.11
N PHE A 188 12.16 -9.76 0.63
CA PHE A 188 11.59 -8.47 1.02
C PHE A 188 11.38 -8.40 2.54
N LEU A 189 10.81 -9.44 3.15
CA LEU A 189 10.66 -9.50 4.62
C LEU A 189 12.01 -9.42 5.34
N LYS A 190 13.07 -10.07 4.82
CA LYS A 190 14.44 -9.99 5.39
C LYS A 190 15.02 -8.59 5.30
N ILE A 191 14.91 -7.94 4.14
CA ILE A 191 15.43 -6.58 3.89
C ILE A 191 14.77 -5.57 4.83
N TRP A 192 13.48 -5.73 5.09
CA TRP A 192 12.72 -4.86 6.00
C TRP A 192 12.84 -5.26 7.48
N ARG A 193 13.69 -6.23 7.86
CA ARG A 193 13.95 -6.55 9.28
C ARG A 193 14.66 -5.37 9.93
N GLY A 194 14.08 -4.87 11.02
CA GLY A 194 14.64 -3.74 11.78
C GLY A 194 14.25 -2.34 11.28
N ILE A 195 13.44 -2.25 10.22
CA ILE A 195 12.82 -0.98 9.80
C ILE A 195 11.37 -0.96 10.24
N ASP A 196 10.96 0.00 11.06
CA ASP A 196 9.59 0.09 11.55
C ASP A 196 8.64 0.67 10.48
N ILE A 197 8.25 -0.17 9.52
CA ILE A 197 7.39 0.17 8.38
C ILE A 197 6.06 0.76 8.84
N GLU A 198 5.56 0.31 9.98
CA GLU A 198 4.40 0.85 10.67
C GLU A 198 4.42 2.37 10.89
N THR A 199 5.59 2.92 11.18
CA THR A 199 5.79 4.36 11.42
C THR A 199 5.91 5.14 10.11
N LYS A 200 6.19 4.44 9.00
CA LYS A 200 6.39 5.02 7.67
C LYS A 200 5.13 4.96 6.81
N MET A 201 4.41 3.84 6.85
CA MET A 201 3.21 3.56 6.06
C MET A 201 1.96 3.70 6.94
N HIS A 202 1.66 4.94 7.34
CA HIS A 202 0.41 5.29 8.01
C HIS A 202 -0.14 6.60 7.48
N VAL A 203 -1.46 6.74 7.48
CA VAL A 203 -2.14 7.94 7.04
C VAL A 203 -2.68 8.69 8.25
N ARG A 204 -2.12 9.88 8.52
CA ARG A 204 -2.42 10.66 9.74
C ARG A 204 -3.85 11.20 9.79
N PHE A 205 -4.51 11.42 8.65
CA PHE A 205 -5.90 11.92 8.66
C PHE A 205 -6.90 10.87 9.14
N LEU A 206 -6.53 9.58 9.19
CA LEU A 206 -7.34 8.55 9.84
C LEU A 206 -7.44 8.77 11.36
N ASN A 207 -6.58 9.63 11.92
CA ASN A 207 -6.56 10.01 13.33
C ASN A 207 -7.14 11.41 13.58
N MET A 208 -7.67 12.09 12.55
CA MET A 208 -8.34 13.37 12.78
C MET A 208 -9.68 13.06 13.45
N GLU A 209 -9.76 13.29 14.77
CA GLU A 209 -11.04 13.69 15.37
C GLU A 209 -11.65 14.78 14.48
N PRO A 210 -12.97 14.76 14.24
CA PRO A 210 -13.61 15.72 13.37
C PRO A 210 -13.17 17.10 13.84
N ILE A 211 -12.40 17.80 13.02
CA ILE A 211 -12.17 19.23 13.23
C ILE A 211 -13.58 19.78 13.19
N ALA A 212 -14.10 20.13 14.36
CA ALA A 212 -15.29 20.93 14.49
C ALA A 212 -15.03 22.12 13.57
N HIS A 213 -15.71 22.15 12.43
CA HIS A 213 -15.78 23.34 11.62
C HIS A 213 -16.37 24.40 12.56
N CYS A 214 -15.49 25.23 13.13
CA CYS A 214 -15.89 26.44 13.79
C CYS A 214 -16.73 27.22 12.78
N CYS A 215 -17.88 27.67 13.27
CA CYS A 215 -18.88 28.47 12.58
C CYS A 215 -18.28 29.66 11.82
#